data_AF-A0AAU1STJ8-F1
#
_entry.id   AF-A0AAU1STJ8-F1
#
_cell.length_a   1.000
_cell.length_b   1.000
_cell.length_c   1.000
_cell.angle_alpha   90.00
_cell.angle_beta   90.00
_cell.angle_gamma   90.00
#
_symmetry.space_group_name_H-M   'P 1'
#
loop_
_entity.id
_entity.type
_entity.pdbx_description
1 polymer ?
#
loop_
_entity_poly.entity_id
_entity_poly.type
_entity_poly.pdbx_seq_one_letter_code
_entity_poly.pdbx_strand_id
1 'polypeptide(L)'
;MPERPSPYPAFPASEEQLVEALMRVSVMEDRRSRRMCVDRALHHLGQRLSVAEFGEKKPHIVEMVRVFGAVPLGWLRLVEAVRYLADDDLASLQASALVESPLPPAGDPAQRAALDPLLSGLDRGSVPDLADLFRHVAGDSFGPLPRTTRTAREAYELLEQCNVPSDGIPRSVRFLHELAYLVGPERGDPLRVWLSRHVRSLAAAGPEGQRMLDTVRSSTGSWRRAPGRDAFLVIRLQPLTESPDRVALTCWTSTGNAWEPRQRDDRELRLTEVPDWVATLVDREEERLRNHHGGIVVEFILSLAMANTPVEDWTRPTPFGSRQPGLGTSAPYRPPLGMDYKVVIRSLERMEARQVHRVWNARWEVLRNGGAGRVHRCEIGAGSQQQALYAKLKHNQAIVLMTLGSSPDSEHGLSELTLGLQAGLPVLLWAHQGPLDDTEHAELHRLAETGAWDDLLETVTRLRFSPGTRDDGPEGSIDSRIAVLWDDPSRLPEVPESAS
;
A
#
# COMPACT_ATOMS: atom_id res chain seq x y z
N MET A 1 28.32 0.62 53.13
CA MET A 1 29.10 0.52 51.87
C MET A 1 28.34 1.27 50.80
N PRO A 2 28.99 2.15 50.04
CA PRO A 2 28.31 3.03 49.08
C PRO A 2 27.97 2.25 47.81
N GLU A 3 26.75 2.46 47.31
CA GLU A 3 26.23 1.91 46.06
C GLU A 3 27.08 2.39 44.87
N ARG A 4 27.47 1.44 44.01
CA ARG A 4 28.05 1.76 42.71
C ARG A 4 26.95 2.30 41.79
N PRO A 5 27.17 3.43 41.08
CA PRO A 5 26.20 3.90 40.09
C PRO A 5 26.13 2.94 38.89
N SER A 6 24.91 2.70 38.41
CA SER A 6 24.61 1.91 37.22
C SER A 6 25.30 2.49 35.97
N PRO A 7 25.93 1.67 35.10
CA PRO A 7 26.71 2.15 33.96
C PRO A 7 25.88 2.47 32.70
N TYR A 8 24.54 2.48 32.79
CA TYR A 8 23.67 2.75 31.64
C TYR A 8 23.11 4.18 31.71
N PRO A 9 23.16 4.97 30.62
CA PRO A 9 22.43 6.22 30.56
C PRO A 9 20.92 5.92 30.66
N ALA A 10 20.30 6.39 31.73
CA ALA A 10 18.87 6.36 31.91
C ALA A 10 18.24 7.42 30.99
N PHE A 11 17.56 6.97 29.95
CA PHE A 11 16.36 7.64 29.46
C PHE A 11 15.30 6.58 29.22
N PRO A 12 14.53 6.17 30.25
CA PRO A 12 13.23 5.58 29.97
C PRO A 12 12.42 6.61 29.17
N ALA A 13 11.58 6.16 28.23
CA ALA A 13 10.64 7.06 27.57
C ALA A 13 9.91 7.92 28.61
N SER A 14 9.70 9.20 28.34
CA SER A 14 8.95 10.04 29.27
C SER A 14 7.49 9.57 29.36
N GLU A 15 6.84 9.80 30.50
CA GLU A 15 5.40 9.53 30.67
C GLU A 15 4.58 10.13 29.51
N GLU A 16 4.95 11.33 29.08
CA GLU A 16 4.32 12.03 27.95
C GLU A 16 4.48 11.26 26.63
N GLN A 17 5.66 10.71 26.35
CA GLN A 17 5.91 9.93 25.13
C GLN A 17 5.08 8.65 25.09
N LEU A 18 4.97 7.95 26.23
CA LEU A 18 4.17 6.74 26.32
C LEU A 18 2.66 7.05 26.22
N VAL A 19 2.20 8.14 26.84
CA VAL A 19 0.81 8.61 26.70
C VAL A 19 0.48 8.92 25.24
N GLU A 20 1.33 9.70 24.56
CA GLU A 20 1.12 10.04 23.14
C GLU A 20 1.18 8.82 22.21
N ALA A 21 1.99 7.82 22.53
CA ALA A 21 2.01 6.55 21.79
C ALA A 21 0.72 5.74 22.00
N LEU A 22 0.28 5.57 23.25
CA LEU A 22 -0.96 4.84 23.57
C LEU A 22 -2.21 5.56 23.05
N MET A 23 -2.19 6.88 22.91
CA MET A 23 -3.25 7.66 22.27
C MET A 23 -3.47 7.30 20.79
N ARG A 24 -2.51 6.66 20.13
CA ARG A 24 -2.63 6.23 18.72
C ARG A 24 -3.15 4.79 18.55
N VAL A 25 -3.26 4.03 19.63
CA VAL A 25 -3.78 2.65 19.59
C VAL A 25 -5.31 2.69 19.50
N SER A 26 -5.86 1.98 18.51
CA SER A 26 -7.30 1.99 18.20
C SER A 26 -8.14 1.36 19.31
N VAL A 27 -7.66 0.25 19.89
CA VAL A 27 -8.31 -0.45 21.01
C VAL A 27 -8.40 0.42 22.28
N MET A 28 -7.58 1.47 22.38
CA MET A 28 -7.63 2.40 23.49
C MET A 28 -8.74 3.45 23.34
N GLU A 29 -9.48 3.51 22.22
CA GLU A 29 -10.65 4.38 22.04
C GLU A 29 -11.83 3.96 22.92
N ASP A 30 -12.07 2.65 23.03
CA ASP A 30 -13.17 2.11 23.79
C ASP A 30 -12.84 1.99 25.30
N ARG A 31 -13.77 2.44 26.14
CA ARG A 31 -13.61 2.44 27.60
C ARG A 31 -13.51 1.02 28.15
N ARG A 32 -14.30 0.08 27.63
CA ARG A 32 -14.30 -1.32 28.10
C ARG A 32 -12.97 -1.99 27.78
N SER A 33 -12.41 -1.71 26.61
CA SER A 33 -11.11 -2.19 26.16
C SER A 33 -9.96 -1.63 27.01
N ARG A 34 -9.97 -0.32 27.33
CA ARG A 34 -9.02 0.26 28.29
C ARG A 34 -9.07 -0.44 29.66
N ARG A 35 -10.27 -0.75 30.16
CA ARG A 35 -10.44 -1.50 31.42
C ARG A 35 -9.86 -2.91 31.34
N MET A 36 -10.08 -3.61 30.23
CA MET A 36 -9.50 -4.95 30.01
C MET A 36 -7.96 -4.92 29.97
N CYS A 37 -7.36 -3.88 29.37
CA CYS A 37 -5.90 -3.67 29.42
C CYS A 37 -5.41 -3.54 30.88
N VAL A 38 -6.11 -2.73 31.69
CA VAL A 38 -5.79 -2.53 33.11
C VAL A 38 -5.89 -3.84 33.88
N ASP A 39 -7.00 -4.57 33.75
CA ASP A 39 -7.23 -5.82 34.47
C ASP A 39 -6.18 -6.89 34.12
N ARG A 40 -5.83 -7.00 32.84
CA ARG A 40 -4.80 -7.92 32.35
C ARG A 40 -3.41 -7.54 32.85
N ALA A 41 -3.04 -6.26 32.77
CA ALA A 41 -1.75 -5.78 33.25
C ALA A 41 -1.60 -5.97 34.78
N LEU A 42 -2.66 -5.70 35.55
CA LEU A 42 -2.71 -5.97 36.99
C LEU A 42 -2.55 -7.47 37.31
N HIS A 43 -3.26 -8.33 36.56
CA HIS A 43 -3.15 -9.77 36.71
C HIS A 43 -1.70 -10.27 36.51
N HIS A 44 -1.02 -9.78 35.48
CA HIS A 44 0.37 -10.16 35.20
C HIS A 44 1.41 -9.54 36.14
N LEU A 45 1.11 -8.39 36.75
CA LEU A 45 1.97 -7.81 37.80
C LEU A 45 1.85 -8.54 39.14
N GLY A 46 0.75 -9.26 39.38
CA GLY A 46 0.48 -9.90 40.68
C GLY A 46 0.32 -8.89 41.82
N GLN A 47 0.01 -7.62 41.50
CA GLN A 47 -0.15 -6.53 42.48
C GLN A 47 -1.58 -5.96 42.42
N ARG A 48 -2.03 -5.38 43.54
CA ARG A 48 -3.29 -4.62 43.60
C ARG A 48 -2.99 -3.14 43.51
N LEU A 49 -3.14 -2.55 42.32
CA LEU A 49 -3.11 -1.10 42.12
C LEU A 49 -4.53 -0.59 41.87
N SER A 50 -4.81 0.63 42.32
CA SER A 50 -6.08 1.32 42.05
C SER A 50 -5.87 2.30 40.90
N VAL A 51 -6.38 1.97 39.71
CA VAL A 51 -6.38 2.85 38.54
C VAL A 51 -7.76 3.51 38.46
N ALA A 52 -7.81 4.85 38.56
CA ALA A 52 -9.08 5.56 38.44
C ALA A 52 -9.59 5.51 36.99
N GLU A 53 -10.89 5.21 36.83
CA GLU A 53 -11.48 5.05 35.52
C GLU A 53 -12.10 6.35 35.02
N PHE A 54 -11.72 6.77 33.81
CA PHE A 54 -12.29 7.95 33.15
C PHE A 54 -13.01 7.59 31.85
N GLY A 55 -14.11 8.31 31.57
CA GLY A 55 -14.87 8.18 30.33
C GLY A 55 -14.09 8.66 29.11
N GLU A 56 -13.42 9.81 29.26
CA GLU A 56 -12.58 10.39 28.22
C GLU A 56 -11.26 9.61 28.04
N LYS A 57 -10.82 9.45 26.79
CA LYS A 57 -9.64 8.65 26.41
C LYS A 57 -8.35 9.16 27.08
N LYS A 58 -8.02 10.43 26.87
CA LYS A 58 -6.73 11.01 27.30
C LYS A 58 -6.57 11.00 28.83
N PRO A 59 -7.55 11.46 29.65
CA PRO A 59 -7.44 11.37 31.11
C PRO A 59 -7.25 9.94 31.63
N HIS A 60 -7.93 8.95 31.02
CA HIS A 60 -7.80 7.55 31.42
C HIS A 60 -6.41 7.00 31.09
N ILE A 61 -5.87 7.29 29.90
CA ILE A 61 -4.53 6.84 29.50
C ILE A 61 -3.44 7.48 30.38
N VAL A 62 -3.58 8.77 30.71
CA VAL A 62 -2.67 9.47 31.63
C VAL A 62 -2.68 8.79 33.01
N GLU A 63 -3.85 8.46 33.54
CA GLU A 63 -3.97 7.76 34.82
C GLU A 63 -3.32 6.37 34.77
N MET A 64 -3.54 5.61 33.70
CA MET A 64 -2.93 4.30 33.48
C MET A 64 -1.40 4.42 33.48
N VAL A 65 -0.83 5.28 32.64
CA VAL A 65 0.62 5.45 32.53
C VAL A 65 1.23 5.89 33.86
N ARG A 66 0.61 6.82 34.58
CA ARG A 66 1.07 7.28 35.89
C ARG A 66 1.08 6.16 36.94
N VAL A 67 -0.03 5.42 37.07
CA VAL A 67 -0.16 4.38 38.11
C VAL A 67 0.75 3.19 37.83
N PHE A 68 0.85 2.75 36.57
CA PHE A 68 1.77 1.68 36.18
C PHE A 68 3.24 2.13 36.18
N GLY A 69 3.53 3.42 36.00
CA GLY A 69 4.89 3.96 36.10
C GLY A 69 5.45 3.99 37.52
N ALA A 70 4.57 3.95 38.53
CA ALA A 70 4.96 3.97 39.93
C ALA A 70 5.51 2.62 40.45
N VAL A 71 5.47 1.56 39.63
CA VAL A 71 5.91 0.21 40.05
C VAL A 71 6.90 -0.43 39.06
N PRO A 72 7.84 -1.26 39.55
CA PRO A 72 8.77 -1.98 38.68
C PRO A 72 8.03 -2.82 37.63
N LEU A 73 8.50 -2.76 36.37
CA LEU A 73 7.91 -3.45 35.21
C LEU A 73 6.46 -3.04 34.89
N GLY A 74 5.89 -2.02 35.55
CA GLY A 74 4.48 -1.68 35.37
C GLY A 74 4.15 -1.19 33.96
N TRP A 75 4.97 -0.31 33.37
CA TRP A 75 4.80 0.07 31.96
C TRP A 75 4.91 -1.13 31.03
N LEU A 76 5.83 -2.07 31.30
CA LEU A 76 6.04 -3.25 30.45
C LEU A 76 4.78 -4.11 30.42
N ARG A 77 4.17 -4.37 31.58
CA ARG A 77 2.93 -5.13 31.68
C ARG A 77 1.73 -4.40 31.06
N LEU A 78 1.73 -3.07 31.14
CA LEU A 78 0.71 -2.25 30.50
C LEU A 78 0.78 -2.38 28.96
N VAL A 79 1.96 -2.19 28.36
CA VAL A 79 2.11 -2.28 26.91
C VAL A 79 1.92 -3.70 26.37
N GLU A 80 2.32 -4.74 27.10
CA GLU A 80 2.01 -6.14 26.77
C GLU A 80 0.49 -6.41 26.73
N ALA A 81 -0.26 -5.86 27.69
CA ALA A 81 -1.71 -6.01 27.73
C ALA A 81 -2.40 -5.27 26.58
N VAL A 82 -1.90 -4.08 26.25
CA VAL A 82 -2.38 -3.28 25.10
C VAL A 82 -2.10 -4.00 23.78
N ARG A 83 -0.88 -4.51 23.59
CA ARG A 83 -0.51 -5.31 22.41
C ARG A 83 -1.40 -6.53 22.21
N TYR A 84 -1.62 -7.29 23.29
CA TYR A 84 -2.47 -8.47 23.23
C TYR A 84 -3.91 -8.15 22.79
N LEU A 85 -4.47 -7.03 23.26
CA LEU A 85 -5.83 -6.62 22.90
C LEU A 85 -5.91 -5.95 21.52
N ALA A 86 -4.82 -5.32 21.07
CA ALA A 86 -4.69 -4.69 19.76
C ALA A 86 -4.18 -5.63 18.66
N ASP A 87 -4.06 -6.92 18.94
CA ASP A 87 -3.52 -7.95 18.03
C ASP A 87 -2.17 -7.53 17.41
N ASP A 88 -1.29 -6.98 18.25
CA ASP A 88 0.03 -6.47 17.88
C ASP A 88 0.01 -5.40 16.75
N ASP A 89 -1.00 -4.51 16.73
CA ASP A 89 -1.03 -3.37 15.81
C ASP A 89 0.22 -2.49 15.91
N LEU A 90 0.53 -1.74 14.85
CA LEU A 90 1.76 -0.94 14.78
C LEU A 90 1.86 0.10 15.91
N ALA A 91 0.75 0.69 16.33
CA ALA A 91 0.72 1.68 17.40
C ALA A 91 1.05 1.04 18.77
N SER A 92 0.56 -0.17 19.04
CA SER A 92 0.86 -0.91 20.27
C SER A 92 2.30 -1.43 20.29
N LEU A 93 2.83 -1.86 19.15
CA LEU A 93 4.26 -2.21 19.02
C LEU A 93 5.18 -1.01 19.24
N GLN A 94 4.82 0.17 18.72
CA GLN A 94 5.55 1.42 18.97
C GLN A 94 5.51 1.83 20.44
N ALA A 95 4.36 1.70 21.10
CA ALA A 95 4.25 1.92 22.55
C ALA A 95 5.11 0.92 23.34
N SER A 96 5.18 -0.33 22.90
CA SER A 96 6.03 -1.37 23.52
C SER A 96 7.51 -1.05 23.41
N ALA A 97 7.96 -0.60 22.24
CA ALA A 97 9.35 -0.24 21.98
C ALA A 97 9.86 0.92 22.85
N LEU A 98 8.96 1.77 23.37
CA LEU A 98 9.31 2.84 24.32
C LEU A 98 9.63 2.31 25.73
N VAL A 99 9.23 1.08 26.03
CA VAL A 99 9.25 0.50 27.37
C VAL A 99 10.15 -0.73 27.44
N GLU A 100 10.23 -1.50 26.35
CA GLU A 100 11.19 -2.57 26.20
C GLU A 100 12.60 -1.97 26.14
N SER A 101 13.45 -2.40 27.09
CA SER A 101 14.86 -2.07 27.03
C SER A 101 15.41 -2.57 25.68
N PRO A 102 16.08 -1.72 24.88
CA PRO A 102 16.60 -2.18 23.59
C PRO A 102 17.47 -3.41 23.84
N LEU A 103 17.24 -4.46 23.05
CA LEU A 103 18.16 -5.59 22.96
C LEU A 103 19.59 -5.03 22.95
N PRO A 104 20.52 -5.59 23.75
CA PRO A 104 21.89 -5.09 23.73
C PRO A 104 22.37 -5.13 22.27
N PRO A 105 22.85 -3.99 21.73
CA PRO A 105 23.28 -3.92 20.33
C PRO A 105 24.28 -5.04 20.05
N ALA A 106 24.03 -5.78 18.97
CA ALA A 106 24.82 -6.94 18.62
C ALA A 106 26.26 -6.51 18.22
N GLY A 107 27.27 -7.23 18.73
CA GLY A 107 28.67 -7.04 18.37
C GLY A 107 29.55 -6.30 19.41
N ASP A 108 30.86 -6.43 19.23
CA ASP A 108 31.92 -5.89 20.10
C ASP A 108 31.90 -4.35 20.18
N PRO A 109 31.89 -3.73 21.37
CA PRO A 109 32.00 -2.29 21.56
C PRO A 109 33.20 -1.64 20.85
N ALA A 110 34.35 -2.32 20.79
CA ALA A 110 35.54 -1.79 20.11
C ALA A 110 35.32 -1.71 18.59
N GLN A 111 34.57 -2.66 18.04
CA GLN A 111 34.21 -2.66 16.63
C GLN A 111 33.20 -1.56 16.29
N ARG A 112 32.25 -1.27 17.18
CA ARG A 112 31.30 -0.15 17.01
C ARG A 112 31.99 1.22 17.08
N ALA A 113 32.92 1.40 18.01
CA ALA A 113 33.75 2.62 18.07
C ALA A 113 34.56 2.85 16.77
N ALA A 114 34.94 1.78 16.07
CA ALA A 114 35.62 1.88 14.78
C ALA A 114 34.72 2.34 13.61
N LEU A 115 33.39 2.36 13.77
CA LEU A 115 32.45 2.87 12.76
C LEU A 115 32.36 4.40 12.79
N ASP A 116 32.48 5.01 13.96
CA ASP A 116 32.36 6.46 14.17
C ASP A 116 33.25 7.29 13.23
N PRO A 117 34.57 7.00 13.09
CA PRO A 117 35.41 7.75 12.17
C PRO A 117 35.03 7.53 10.69
N LEU A 118 34.40 6.41 10.34
CA LEU A 118 33.99 6.09 8.96
C LEU A 118 32.71 6.82 8.55
N LEU A 119 31.82 7.11 9.51
CA LEU A 119 30.59 7.88 9.29
C LEU A 119 30.79 9.39 9.51
N SER A 120 31.93 9.79 10.05
CA SER A 120 32.24 11.18 10.33
C SER A 120 32.27 12.03 9.05
N GLY A 121 31.58 13.17 9.07
CA GLY A 121 31.46 14.06 7.91
C GLY A 121 30.53 13.55 6.80
N LEU A 122 29.79 12.45 7.03
CA LEU A 122 28.70 12.00 6.17
C LEU A 122 27.38 12.57 6.68
N ASP A 123 26.87 13.60 6.00
CA ASP A 123 25.64 14.31 6.34
C ASP A 123 24.79 14.56 5.08
N ARG A 124 23.67 15.27 5.21
CA ARG A 124 22.80 15.59 4.07
C ARG A 124 23.45 16.45 2.98
N GLY A 125 24.55 17.15 3.29
CA GLY A 125 25.31 17.94 2.31
C GLY A 125 26.31 17.10 1.54
N SER A 126 27.04 16.22 2.23
CA SER A 126 28.01 15.31 1.60
C SER A 126 27.39 14.05 0.99
N VAL A 127 26.20 13.67 1.44
CA VAL A 127 25.38 12.59 0.89
C VAL A 127 23.97 13.12 0.63
N PRO A 128 23.72 13.76 -0.54
CA PRO A 128 22.43 14.37 -0.84
C PRO A 128 21.24 13.40 -0.73
N ASP A 129 21.44 12.14 -1.12
CA ASP A 129 20.39 11.11 -1.10
C ASP A 129 20.25 10.38 0.25
N LEU A 130 20.85 10.89 1.33
CA LEU A 130 20.83 10.23 2.64
C LEU A 130 19.42 9.97 3.16
N ALA A 131 18.49 10.90 2.92
CA ALA A 131 17.10 10.78 3.36
C ALA A 131 16.33 9.71 2.56
N ASP A 132 16.59 9.59 1.26
CA ASP A 132 15.95 8.60 0.40
C ASP A 132 16.55 7.21 0.64
N LEU A 133 17.86 7.13 0.89
CA LEU A 133 18.51 5.91 1.34
C LEU A 133 17.91 5.40 2.65
N PHE A 134 17.76 6.27 3.66
CA PHE A 134 17.13 5.86 4.93
C PHE A 134 15.71 5.35 4.69
N ARG A 135 14.89 6.04 3.90
CA ARG A 135 13.52 5.62 3.59
C ARG A 135 13.49 4.25 2.93
N HIS A 136 14.33 4.02 1.93
CA HIS A 136 14.43 2.75 1.23
C HIS A 136 14.74 1.59 2.19
N VAL A 137 15.68 1.80 3.11
CA VAL A 137 16.16 0.76 4.02
C VAL A 137 15.27 0.57 5.24
N ALA A 138 14.69 1.65 5.77
CA ALA A 138 13.73 1.62 6.87
C ALA A 138 12.42 0.94 6.44
N GLY A 139 12.03 1.12 5.17
CA GLY A 139 10.75 0.68 4.64
C GLY A 139 9.61 1.64 4.99
N ASP A 140 8.47 1.46 4.32
CA ASP A 140 7.37 2.43 4.31
C ASP A 140 6.66 2.62 5.66
N SER A 141 6.94 1.74 6.64
CA SER A 141 6.37 1.79 8.00
C SER A 141 7.07 2.75 8.95
N PHE A 142 8.29 3.21 8.66
CA PHE A 142 9.10 4.04 9.56
C PHE A 142 9.09 5.55 9.24
N GLY A 143 8.37 5.94 8.17
CA GLY A 143 8.27 7.34 7.76
C GLY A 143 9.59 7.91 7.21
N PRO A 144 9.62 9.20 6.83
CA PRO A 144 10.83 9.85 6.35
C PRO A 144 11.85 10.02 7.47
N LEU A 145 13.15 10.08 7.11
CA LEU A 145 14.22 10.42 8.05
C LEU A 145 13.87 11.73 8.79
N PRO A 146 13.83 11.74 10.14
CA PRO A 146 13.45 12.92 10.90
C PRO A 146 14.29 14.15 10.51
N ARG A 147 13.67 15.33 10.44
CA ARG A 147 14.39 16.57 10.08
C ARG A 147 15.51 16.90 11.07
N THR A 148 15.35 16.49 12.32
CA THR A 148 16.32 16.59 13.41
C THR A 148 17.56 15.72 13.20
N THR A 149 17.43 14.61 12.47
CA THR A 149 18.54 13.73 12.11
C THR A 149 19.32 14.31 10.93
N ARG A 150 20.59 14.69 11.15
CA ARG A 150 21.42 15.40 10.17
C ARG A 150 22.54 14.56 9.60
N THR A 151 22.98 13.52 10.31
CA THR A 151 24.17 12.74 9.95
C THR A 151 23.82 11.29 9.61
N ALA A 152 24.68 10.64 8.83
CA ALA A 152 24.57 9.21 8.55
C ALA A 152 24.73 8.35 9.82
N ARG A 153 25.44 8.86 10.83
CA ARG A 153 25.61 8.23 12.14
C ARG A 153 24.28 8.12 12.89
N GLU A 154 23.57 9.22 13.01
CA GLU A 154 22.27 9.25 13.69
C GLU A 154 21.23 8.41 12.90
N ALA A 155 21.28 8.43 11.57
CA ALA A 155 20.41 7.59 10.72
C ALA A 155 20.70 6.08 10.94
N TYR A 156 21.97 5.70 11.07
CA TYR A 156 22.38 4.34 11.40
C TYR A 156 21.85 3.89 12.77
N GLU A 157 21.98 4.74 13.79
CA GLU A 157 21.52 4.44 15.15
C GLU A 157 20.01 4.20 15.22
N LEU A 158 19.23 4.95 14.44
CA LEU A 158 17.78 4.72 14.30
C LEU A 158 17.49 3.35 13.67
N LEU A 159 18.26 2.94 12.66
CA LEU A 159 18.05 1.66 11.96
C LEU A 159 18.54 0.45 12.76
N GLU A 160 19.50 0.62 13.66
CA GLU A 160 19.88 -0.44 14.63
C GLU A 160 18.76 -0.78 15.60
N GLN A 161 17.86 0.17 15.87
CA GLN A 161 16.71 -0.03 16.77
C GLN A 161 15.51 -0.64 16.05
N CYS A 162 15.59 -0.86 14.74
CA CYS A 162 14.50 -1.38 13.92
C CYS A 162 14.52 -2.90 13.85
N ASN A 163 13.32 -3.52 13.78
CA ASN A 163 13.19 -4.97 13.58
C ASN A 163 13.89 -5.45 12.30
N VAL A 164 14.46 -6.66 12.38
CA VAL A 164 15.02 -7.36 11.23
C VAL A 164 13.88 -7.79 10.30
N PRO A 165 13.92 -7.48 9.00
CA PRO A 165 12.92 -7.95 8.03
C PRO A 165 12.87 -9.48 7.90
N SER A 166 11.84 -10.00 7.23
CA SER A 166 11.62 -11.45 7.03
C SER A 166 12.73 -12.15 6.24
N ASP A 167 13.53 -11.40 5.48
CA ASP A 167 14.73 -11.88 4.80
C ASP A 167 15.95 -12.10 5.73
N GLY A 168 15.83 -11.74 7.01
CA GLY A 168 16.86 -11.96 8.03
C GLY A 168 18.02 -10.97 7.99
N ILE A 169 17.97 -9.91 7.17
CA ILE A 169 19.08 -8.95 7.03
C ILE A 169 18.80 -7.66 7.80
N PRO A 170 19.60 -7.31 8.83
CA PRO A 170 19.40 -6.07 9.59
C PRO A 170 19.38 -4.83 8.69
N ARG A 171 18.48 -3.89 9.01
CA ARG A 171 18.34 -2.64 8.25
C ARG A 171 19.61 -1.79 8.31
N SER A 172 20.27 -1.74 9.47
CA SER A 172 21.58 -1.09 9.63
C SER A 172 22.65 -1.65 8.70
N VAL A 173 22.67 -2.96 8.44
CA VAL A 173 23.59 -3.63 7.50
C VAL A 173 23.33 -3.18 6.06
N ARG A 174 22.06 -3.17 5.62
CA ARG A 174 21.66 -2.68 4.29
C ARG A 174 22.03 -1.22 4.10
N PHE A 175 21.78 -0.41 5.12
CA PHE A 175 22.07 1.02 5.09
C PHE A 175 23.55 1.30 4.90
N LEU A 176 24.43 0.67 5.68
CA LEU A 176 25.87 0.87 5.54
C LEU A 176 26.40 0.39 4.19
N HIS A 177 25.85 -0.69 3.66
CA HIS A 177 26.26 -1.20 2.35
C HIS A 177 25.91 -0.23 1.22
N GLU A 178 24.67 0.25 1.20
CA GLU A 178 24.21 1.22 0.21
C GLU A 178 24.88 2.58 0.39
N LEU A 179 25.10 3.02 1.63
CA LEU A 179 25.87 4.23 1.93
C LEU A 179 27.30 4.13 1.36
N ALA A 180 27.94 2.97 1.53
CA ALA A 180 29.27 2.71 0.96
C ALA A 180 29.27 2.69 -0.57
N TYR A 181 28.14 2.41 -1.22
CA TYR A 181 27.99 2.61 -2.66
C TYR A 181 27.86 4.09 -3.02
N LEU A 182 27.10 4.87 -2.24
CA LEU A 182 26.87 6.30 -2.50
C LEU A 182 28.11 7.18 -2.37
N VAL A 183 28.95 6.94 -1.37
CA VAL A 183 30.12 7.78 -1.07
C VAL A 183 31.34 7.48 -1.94
N GLY A 184 31.21 6.55 -2.90
CA GLY A 184 32.27 6.14 -3.81
C GLY A 184 33.38 5.31 -3.15
N PRO A 185 34.35 4.78 -3.94
CA PRO A 185 35.35 3.82 -3.45
C PRO A 185 36.22 4.36 -2.31
N GLU A 186 36.67 5.62 -2.39
CA GLU A 186 37.60 6.22 -1.42
C GLU A 186 37.06 6.22 0.02
N ARG A 187 35.77 6.53 0.19
CA ARG A 187 35.11 6.52 1.50
C ARG A 187 34.32 5.23 1.77
N GLY A 188 33.91 4.54 0.72
CA GLY A 188 33.06 3.36 0.78
C GLY A 188 33.80 2.05 1.04
N ASP A 189 35.02 1.89 0.54
CA ASP A 189 35.79 0.65 0.74
C ASP A 189 36.10 0.39 2.22
N PRO A 190 36.51 1.38 3.04
CA PRO A 190 36.64 1.22 4.48
C PRO A 190 35.33 0.77 5.16
N LEU A 191 34.19 1.32 4.74
CA LEU A 191 32.86 0.93 5.23
C LEU A 191 32.53 -0.53 4.85
N ARG A 192 32.83 -0.96 3.62
CA ARG A 192 32.62 -2.35 3.17
C ARG A 192 33.49 -3.34 3.94
N VAL A 193 34.74 -2.98 4.21
CA VAL A 193 35.67 -3.80 5.02
C VAL A 193 35.15 -3.93 6.45
N TRP A 194 34.72 -2.83 7.06
CA TRP A 194 34.11 -2.83 8.38
C TRP A 194 32.84 -3.68 8.43
N LEU A 195 31.92 -3.48 7.47
CA LEU A 195 30.65 -4.19 7.38
C LEU A 195 30.86 -5.70 7.22
N SER A 196 31.81 -6.10 6.37
CA SER A 196 32.15 -7.51 6.17
C SER A 196 32.69 -8.16 7.45
N ARG A 197 33.40 -7.41 8.30
CA ARG A 197 33.84 -7.89 9.62
C ARG A 197 32.66 -7.95 10.60
N HIS A 198 31.75 -6.98 10.56
CA HIS A 198 30.58 -6.90 11.43
C HIS A 198 29.60 -8.05 11.17
N VAL A 199 29.21 -8.26 9.91
CA VAL A 199 28.31 -9.36 9.53
C VAL A 199 28.91 -10.73 9.89
N ARG A 200 30.23 -10.92 9.73
CA ARG A 200 30.92 -12.16 10.15
C ARG A 200 30.91 -12.38 11.66
N SER A 201 30.95 -11.30 12.45
CA SER A 201 30.83 -11.39 13.91
C SER A 201 29.40 -11.68 14.38
N LEU A 202 28.38 -11.20 13.63
CA LEU A 202 26.96 -11.43 13.93
C LEU A 202 26.54 -12.88 13.64
N ALA A 203 26.99 -13.45 12.52
CA ALA A 203 26.57 -14.77 12.04
C ALA A 203 27.42 -15.95 12.58
N ALA A 204 28.06 -15.78 13.75
CA ALA A 204 28.93 -16.77 14.40
C ALA A 204 29.80 -17.57 13.40
N ALA A 205 30.65 -16.88 12.62
CA ALA A 205 31.61 -17.49 11.67
C ALA A 205 31.05 -18.62 10.76
N GLY A 206 29.76 -18.60 10.44
CA GLY A 206 29.10 -19.59 9.57
C GLY A 206 28.83 -19.11 8.13
N PRO A 207 28.31 -19.99 7.25
CA PRO A 207 27.97 -19.66 5.86
C PRO A 207 26.85 -18.62 5.72
N GLU A 208 26.09 -18.35 6.78
CA GLU A 208 24.99 -17.39 6.82
C GLU A 208 25.45 -15.94 6.66
N GLY A 209 26.59 -15.56 7.27
CA GLY A 209 27.15 -14.22 7.11
C GLY A 209 27.59 -13.93 5.67
N GLN A 210 28.09 -14.96 4.98
CA GLN A 210 28.46 -14.84 3.57
C GLN A 210 27.23 -14.68 2.67
N ARG A 211 26.17 -15.48 2.90
CA ARG A 211 24.89 -15.35 2.20
C ARG A 211 24.28 -13.95 2.39
N MET A 212 24.33 -13.41 3.62
CA MET A 212 23.85 -12.07 3.91
C MET A 212 24.59 -11.01 3.07
N LEU A 213 25.93 -11.08 3.02
CA LEU A 213 26.73 -10.15 2.21
C LEU A 213 26.45 -10.30 0.71
N ASP A 214 26.31 -11.53 0.21
CA ASP A 214 26.05 -11.78 -1.21
C ASP A 214 24.66 -11.30 -1.63
N THR A 215 23.64 -11.50 -0.78
CA THR A 215 22.30 -10.95 -1.01
C THR A 215 22.32 -9.43 -1.11
N VAL A 216 22.99 -8.74 -0.17
CA VAL A 216 23.06 -7.27 -0.18
C VAL A 216 23.89 -6.74 -1.37
N ARG A 217 24.94 -7.47 -1.78
CA ARG A 217 25.71 -7.14 -2.99
C ARG A 217 24.88 -7.27 -4.28
N SER A 218 24.02 -8.28 -4.35
CA SER A 218 23.16 -8.48 -5.53
C SER A 218 22.13 -7.37 -5.73
N SER A 219 21.73 -6.68 -4.66
CA SER A 219 20.70 -5.63 -4.69
C SER A 219 21.27 -4.20 -4.72
N THR A 220 22.60 -4.02 -4.76
CA THR A 220 23.26 -2.73 -4.54
C THR A 220 22.86 -1.66 -5.55
N GLY A 221 22.41 -0.49 -5.08
CA GLY A 221 22.04 0.63 -5.95
C GLY A 221 20.82 0.36 -6.84
N SER A 222 20.13 -0.77 -6.66
CA SER A 222 18.91 -1.10 -7.42
C SER A 222 17.77 -0.12 -7.13
N TRP A 223 17.73 0.43 -5.91
CA TRP A 223 16.76 1.44 -5.48
C TRP A 223 16.87 2.77 -6.23
N ARG A 224 18.02 3.07 -6.87
CA ARG A 224 18.17 4.22 -7.78
C ARG A 224 17.73 3.92 -9.22
N ARG A 225 17.65 2.65 -9.61
CA ARG A 225 17.40 2.22 -11.00
C ARG A 225 15.97 1.74 -11.24
N ALA A 226 15.23 1.40 -10.19
CA ALA A 226 13.85 1.01 -10.36
C ALA A 226 13.03 2.25 -10.80
N PRO A 227 12.32 2.22 -11.94
CA PRO A 227 11.15 3.09 -12.08
C PRO A 227 10.33 2.89 -10.81
N GLY A 228 9.86 3.98 -10.18
CA GLY A 228 9.08 3.83 -8.97
C GLY A 228 7.94 2.86 -9.26
N ARG A 229 7.79 1.82 -8.45
CA ARG A 229 6.66 0.91 -8.60
C ARG A 229 5.38 1.71 -8.41
N ASP A 230 4.34 1.37 -9.16
CA ASP A 230 3.06 2.07 -9.04
C ASP A 230 2.55 2.02 -7.59
N ALA A 231 2.07 3.17 -7.10
CA ALA A 231 1.27 3.26 -5.90
C ALA A 231 -0.19 2.93 -6.22
N PHE A 232 -0.92 2.36 -5.26
CA PHE A 232 -2.31 1.98 -5.43
C PHE A 232 -3.21 2.81 -4.53
N LEU A 233 -4.24 3.40 -5.14
CA LEU A 233 -5.39 3.98 -4.45
C LEU A 233 -6.60 3.10 -4.76
N VAL A 234 -7.06 2.34 -3.78
CA VAL A 234 -8.16 1.39 -3.92
C VAL A 234 -9.40 1.98 -3.29
N ILE A 235 -10.47 2.12 -4.07
CA ILE A 235 -11.73 2.73 -3.65
C ILE A 235 -12.84 1.72 -3.86
N ARG A 236 -13.42 1.22 -2.78
CA ARG A 236 -14.63 0.40 -2.83
C ARG A 236 -15.85 1.29 -2.76
N LEU A 237 -16.79 1.06 -3.68
CA LEU A 237 -18.10 1.69 -3.72
C LEU A 237 -19.17 0.60 -3.64
N GLN A 238 -19.89 0.57 -2.53
CA GLN A 238 -20.96 -0.40 -2.29
C GLN A 238 -22.29 0.32 -2.07
N PRO A 239 -23.27 0.18 -2.99
CA PRO A 239 -24.61 0.74 -2.79
C PRO A 239 -25.23 0.22 -1.49
N LEU A 240 -25.91 1.10 -0.76
CA LEU A 240 -26.64 0.70 0.45
C LEU A 240 -27.98 0.06 0.07
N THR A 241 -28.28 -1.11 0.63
CA THR A 241 -29.52 -1.85 0.34
C THR A 241 -30.78 -1.04 0.65
N GLU A 242 -30.76 -0.26 1.73
CA GLU A 242 -31.90 0.53 2.19
C GLU A 242 -31.99 1.93 1.54
N SER A 243 -30.97 2.36 0.80
CA SER A 243 -30.88 3.70 0.23
C SER A 243 -30.04 3.67 -1.05
N PRO A 244 -30.64 3.40 -2.22
CA PRO A 244 -29.91 3.22 -3.47
C PRO A 244 -29.26 4.52 -4.00
N ASP A 245 -29.66 5.68 -3.46
CA ASP A 245 -29.00 6.97 -3.72
C ASP A 245 -27.73 7.18 -2.88
N ARG A 246 -27.41 6.24 -1.98
CA ARG A 246 -26.27 6.27 -1.08
C ARG A 246 -25.34 5.09 -1.31
N VAL A 247 -24.07 5.35 -1.04
CA VAL A 247 -22.99 4.38 -1.21
C VAL A 247 -22.07 4.43 0.01
N ALA A 248 -21.67 3.26 0.49
CA ALA A 248 -20.55 3.11 1.39
C ALA A 248 -19.25 3.18 0.57
N LEU A 249 -18.43 4.19 0.85
CA LEU A 249 -17.11 4.37 0.29
C LEU A 249 -16.06 3.96 1.32
N THR A 250 -15.23 2.99 0.97
CA THR A 250 -14.04 2.64 1.75
C THR A 250 -12.81 2.81 0.86
N CYS A 251 -11.76 3.42 1.39
CA CYS A 251 -10.55 3.74 0.65
C CYS A 251 -9.33 3.12 1.32
N TRP A 252 -8.48 2.46 0.54
CA TRP A 252 -7.18 1.96 0.96
C TRP A 252 -6.07 2.49 0.07
N THR A 253 -4.87 2.53 0.62
CA THR A 253 -3.66 2.92 -0.12
C THR A 253 -2.59 1.86 0.06
N SER A 254 -1.86 1.53 -0.99
CA SER A 254 -0.71 0.65 -0.91
C SER A 254 0.47 1.26 -1.65
N THR A 255 1.60 1.35 -0.97
CA THR A 255 2.88 1.79 -1.51
C THR A 255 3.92 0.78 -1.05
N GLY A 256 4.68 0.18 -1.96
CA GLY A 256 5.78 -0.69 -1.58
C GLY A 256 5.91 -1.97 -2.40
N ASN A 257 6.68 -2.92 -1.85
CA ASN A 257 7.03 -4.18 -2.53
C ASN A 257 6.05 -5.33 -2.25
N ALA A 258 5.25 -5.22 -1.21
CA ALA A 258 4.26 -6.20 -0.79
C ALA A 258 2.86 -5.56 -0.76
N TRP A 259 1.82 -6.37 -1.02
CA TRP A 259 0.44 -5.91 -0.95
C TRP A 259 0.01 -5.77 0.52
N GLU A 260 0.12 -4.56 1.05
CA GLU A 260 -0.27 -4.20 2.41
C GLU A 260 -1.17 -2.95 2.37
N PRO A 261 -2.45 -3.10 1.95
CA PRO A 261 -3.36 -1.96 1.79
C PRO A 261 -3.73 -1.38 3.15
N ARG A 262 -3.53 -0.07 3.33
CA ARG A 262 -3.89 0.67 4.54
C ARG A 262 -5.16 1.48 4.32
N GLN A 263 -6.18 1.24 5.13
CA GLN A 263 -7.41 2.02 5.10
C GLN A 263 -7.12 3.49 5.41
N ARG A 264 -7.70 4.38 4.61
CA ARG A 264 -7.55 5.84 4.68
C ARG A 264 -8.86 6.56 4.88
N ASP A 265 -9.94 5.97 4.39
CA ASP A 265 -11.27 6.57 4.49
C ASP A 265 -12.31 5.48 4.58
N ASP A 266 -13.40 5.79 5.27
CA ASP A 266 -14.59 4.95 5.39
C ASP A 266 -15.78 5.81 5.77
N ARG A 267 -16.75 5.91 4.87
CA ARG A 267 -17.90 6.81 5.03
C ARG A 267 -19.04 6.47 4.09
N GLU A 268 -20.22 6.96 4.43
CA GLU A 268 -21.38 6.96 3.54
C GLU A 268 -21.53 8.31 2.84
N LEU A 269 -21.78 8.27 1.54
CA LEU A 269 -21.98 9.45 0.68
C LEU A 269 -23.23 9.28 -0.18
N ARG A 270 -23.80 10.38 -0.68
CA ARG A 270 -24.73 10.29 -1.81
C ARG A 270 -23.96 9.97 -3.07
N LEU A 271 -24.58 9.23 -3.99
CA LEU A 271 -23.96 8.85 -5.26
C LEU A 271 -23.45 10.08 -6.05
N THR A 272 -24.16 11.20 -5.98
CA THR A 272 -23.78 12.47 -6.63
C THR A 272 -22.54 13.14 -6.03
N GLU A 273 -22.20 12.83 -4.77
CA GLU A 273 -21.06 13.41 -4.04
C GLU A 273 -19.77 12.59 -4.24
N VAL A 274 -19.89 11.37 -4.76
CA VAL A 274 -18.76 10.44 -4.92
C VAL A 274 -17.65 11.00 -5.81
N PRO A 275 -17.91 11.55 -7.02
CA PRO A 275 -16.84 12.01 -7.89
C PRO A 275 -15.98 13.11 -7.24
N ASP A 276 -16.62 14.08 -6.59
CA ASP A 276 -15.93 15.17 -5.89
C ASP A 276 -15.13 14.66 -4.69
N TRP A 277 -15.66 13.68 -3.95
CA TRP A 277 -14.94 13.06 -2.84
C TRP A 277 -13.74 12.25 -3.32
N VAL A 278 -13.89 11.51 -4.41
CA VAL A 278 -12.79 10.74 -5.01
C VAL A 278 -11.70 11.66 -5.53
N ALA A 279 -12.06 12.79 -6.15
CA ALA A 279 -11.07 13.80 -6.51
C ALA A 279 -10.28 14.30 -5.30
N THR A 280 -10.96 14.54 -4.17
CA THR A 280 -10.31 14.91 -2.90
C THR A 280 -9.37 13.83 -2.38
N LEU A 281 -9.74 12.55 -2.51
CA LEU A 281 -8.88 11.42 -2.13
C LEU A 281 -7.62 11.36 -3.00
N VAL A 282 -7.77 11.49 -4.32
CA VAL A 282 -6.65 11.50 -5.26
C VAL A 282 -5.70 12.65 -4.95
N ASP A 283 -6.22 13.86 -4.71
CA ASP A 283 -5.37 15.03 -4.38
C ASP A 283 -4.60 14.85 -3.06
N ARG A 284 -5.21 14.25 -2.03
CA ARG A 284 -4.51 13.90 -0.78
C ARG A 284 -3.38 12.91 -1.02
N GLU A 285 -3.62 11.93 -1.89
CA GLU A 285 -2.60 10.94 -2.23
C GLU A 285 -1.47 11.53 -3.06
N GLU A 286 -1.76 12.41 -4.02
CA GLU A 286 -0.75 13.19 -4.74
C GLU A 286 0.13 14.01 -3.78
N GLU A 287 -0.45 14.71 -2.82
CA GLU A 287 0.32 15.46 -1.82
C GLU A 287 1.22 14.55 -0.95
N ARG A 288 0.69 13.38 -0.57
CA ARG A 288 1.42 12.36 0.19
C ARG A 288 2.56 11.77 -0.65
N LEU A 289 2.32 11.55 -1.94
CA LEU A 289 3.20 10.92 -2.90
C LEU A 289 4.05 11.92 -3.70
N ARG A 290 4.11 13.20 -3.32
CA ARG A 290 4.89 14.24 -4.04
C ARG A 290 6.37 13.92 -4.36
N ASN A 291 6.98 12.96 -3.67
CA ASN A 291 8.35 12.50 -3.89
C ASN A 291 8.43 11.05 -4.40
N HIS A 292 7.28 10.44 -4.72
CA HIS A 292 7.16 9.14 -5.33
C HIS A 292 7.41 9.28 -6.83
N HIS A 293 8.17 8.34 -7.39
CA HIS A 293 8.61 8.40 -8.79
C HIS A 293 7.90 7.34 -9.65
N GLY A 294 6.97 6.59 -9.08
CA GLY A 294 6.09 5.65 -9.80
C GLY A 294 4.76 6.29 -10.15
N GLY A 295 3.97 5.61 -10.98
CA GLY A 295 2.61 6.04 -11.29
C GLY A 295 1.65 5.80 -10.12
N ILE A 296 0.44 6.34 -10.23
CA ILE A 296 -0.68 5.98 -9.34
C ILE A 296 -1.67 5.16 -10.17
N VAL A 297 -2.00 3.96 -9.68
CA VAL A 297 -3.10 3.14 -10.18
C VAL A 297 -4.29 3.37 -9.26
N VAL A 298 -5.41 3.80 -9.85
CA VAL A 298 -6.68 3.99 -9.14
C VAL A 298 -7.57 2.78 -9.41
N GLU A 299 -7.76 1.94 -8.40
CA GLU A 299 -8.57 0.72 -8.49
C GLU A 299 -9.95 0.97 -7.86
N PHE A 300 -11.01 0.80 -8.65
CA PHE A 300 -12.39 0.88 -8.15
C PHE A 300 -12.96 -0.52 -7.94
N ILE A 301 -13.28 -0.87 -6.70
CA ILE A 301 -14.05 -2.09 -6.40
C ILE A 301 -15.53 -1.72 -6.46
N LEU A 302 -16.21 -2.21 -7.49
CA LEU A 302 -17.60 -1.89 -7.79
C LEU A 302 -18.47 -3.14 -7.70
N SER A 303 -19.72 -2.96 -7.29
CA SER A 303 -20.76 -3.98 -7.47
C SER A 303 -21.14 -4.11 -8.95
N LEU A 304 -21.76 -5.23 -9.33
CA LEU A 304 -22.28 -5.46 -10.68
C LEU A 304 -23.29 -4.38 -11.08
N ALA A 305 -24.09 -3.87 -10.13
CA ALA A 305 -25.03 -2.78 -10.37
C ALA A 305 -24.35 -1.45 -10.72
N MET A 306 -23.07 -1.29 -10.39
CA MET A 306 -22.27 -0.11 -10.70
C MET A 306 -21.20 -0.40 -11.77
N ALA A 307 -21.19 -1.59 -12.37
CA ALA A 307 -20.09 -2.02 -13.24
C ALA A 307 -19.84 -1.04 -14.39
N ASN A 308 -20.88 -0.50 -15.02
CA ASN A 308 -20.75 0.48 -16.12
C ASN A 308 -20.59 1.94 -15.64
N THR A 309 -20.23 2.19 -14.38
CA THR A 309 -19.96 3.57 -13.92
C THR A 309 -18.69 4.08 -14.61
N PRO A 310 -18.72 5.24 -15.29
CA PRO A 310 -17.56 5.78 -15.99
C PRO A 310 -16.59 6.49 -15.02
N VAL A 311 -15.97 5.72 -14.14
CA VAL A 311 -15.07 6.22 -13.08
C VAL A 311 -13.80 6.86 -13.65
N GLU A 312 -13.36 6.43 -14.83
CA GLU A 312 -12.24 7.02 -15.58
C GLU A 312 -12.54 8.43 -16.09
N ASP A 313 -13.81 8.81 -16.17
CA ASP A 313 -14.25 10.12 -16.66
C ASP A 313 -14.37 11.18 -15.57
N TRP A 314 -14.27 10.77 -14.31
CA TRP A 314 -14.32 11.69 -13.20
C TRP A 314 -13.16 12.66 -13.29
N THR A 315 -13.38 13.91 -12.94
CA THR A 315 -12.38 14.98 -13.12
C THR A 315 -11.89 15.48 -11.77
N ARG A 316 -10.66 15.96 -11.73
CA ARG A 316 -10.12 16.62 -10.55
C ARG A 316 -10.28 18.14 -10.63
N PRO A 317 -10.44 18.83 -9.49
CA PRO A 317 -10.23 20.27 -9.42
C PRO A 317 -8.84 20.64 -9.93
N THR A 318 -8.71 21.81 -10.55
CA THR A 318 -7.39 22.32 -10.96
C THR A 318 -6.55 22.67 -9.74
N PRO A 319 -5.26 22.26 -9.67
CA PRO A 319 -4.38 22.58 -8.55
C PRO A 319 -4.11 24.07 -8.41
N PHE A 320 -4.35 24.86 -9.46
CA PHE A 320 -4.14 26.31 -9.48
C PHE A 320 -5.38 27.14 -9.11
N GLY A 321 -6.47 26.48 -8.69
CA GLY A 321 -7.71 27.12 -8.26
C GLY A 321 -8.57 27.68 -9.40
N SER A 322 -9.86 27.90 -9.12
CA SER A 322 -10.88 28.30 -10.10
C SER A 322 -10.79 29.78 -10.56
N ARG A 323 -9.90 30.58 -9.96
CA ARG A 323 -9.74 32.01 -10.25
C ARG A 323 -8.26 32.32 -10.44
N GLN A 324 -7.79 32.24 -11.69
CA GLN A 324 -6.51 32.82 -12.05
C GLN A 324 -6.74 34.24 -12.59
N PRO A 325 -6.18 35.29 -11.96
CA PRO A 325 -6.22 36.63 -12.51
C PRO A 325 -5.49 36.64 -13.87
N GLY A 326 -6.21 36.92 -14.95
CA GLY A 326 -5.62 37.09 -16.29
C GLY A 326 -5.98 36.02 -17.33
N LEU A 327 -6.59 34.90 -16.94
CA LEU A 327 -7.31 34.01 -17.87
C LEU A 327 -8.77 34.46 -17.90
N GLY A 328 -9.35 34.58 -19.09
CA GLY A 328 -10.70 35.13 -19.30
C GLY A 328 -11.83 34.33 -18.61
N THR A 329 -13.07 34.52 -19.05
CA THR A 329 -14.26 33.85 -18.49
C THR A 329 -14.32 32.33 -18.73
N SER A 330 -13.33 31.74 -19.39
CA SER A 330 -13.27 30.31 -19.68
C SER A 330 -12.89 29.54 -18.41
N ALA A 331 -13.75 28.58 -18.02
CA ALA A 331 -13.45 27.66 -16.93
C ALA A 331 -12.14 26.90 -17.23
N PRO A 332 -11.28 26.66 -16.23
CA PRO A 332 -10.06 25.90 -16.43
C PRO A 332 -10.39 24.47 -16.87
N TYR A 333 -9.63 23.95 -17.82
CA TYR A 333 -9.72 22.55 -18.26
C TYR A 333 -9.47 21.61 -17.08
N ARG A 334 -10.32 20.58 -16.94
CA ARG A 334 -10.20 19.54 -15.91
C ARG A 334 -10.05 18.18 -16.60
N PRO A 335 -8.84 17.60 -16.66
CA PRO A 335 -8.65 16.31 -17.29
C PRO A 335 -9.41 15.21 -16.53
N PRO A 336 -9.97 14.21 -17.24
CA PRO A 336 -10.46 12.98 -16.63
C PRO A 336 -9.36 12.18 -15.91
N LEU A 337 -9.73 11.42 -14.87
CA LEU A 337 -8.81 10.56 -14.13
C LEU A 337 -8.10 9.56 -15.06
N GLY A 338 -8.81 8.98 -16.02
CA GLY A 338 -8.24 8.02 -16.95
C GLY A 338 -7.12 8.57 -17.83
N MET A 339 -7.02 9.90 -17.96
CA MET A 339 -5.98 10.56 -18.75
C MET A 339 -4.67 10.68 -17.96
N ASP A 340 -4.75 10.98 -16.67
CA ASP A 340 -3.59 11.16 -15.79
C ASP A 340 -3.15 9.85 -15.12
N TYR A 341 -4.08 8.89 -14.94
CA TYR A 341 -3.88 7.70 -14.12
C TYR A 341 -4.28 6.41 -14.84
N LYS A 342 -3.67 5.30 -14.41
CA LYS A 342 -4.17 3.96 -14.73
C LYS A 342 -5.42 3.69 -13.89
N VAL A 343 -6.60 3.82 -14.49
CA VAL A 343 -7.89 3.57 -13.81
C VAL A 343 -8.43 2.19 -14.19
N VAL A 344 -8.69 1.35 -13.18
CA VAL A 344 -9.22 -0.01 -13.37
C VAL A 344 -10.39 -0.30 -12.43
N ILE A 345 -11.24 -1.23 -12.85
CA ILE A 345 -12.39 -1.73 -12.09
C ILE A 345 -12.09 -3.14 -11.56
N ARG A 346 -12.64 -3.47 -10.41
CA ARG A 346 -12.63 -4.79 -9.77
C ARG A 346 -14.05 -5.15 -9.35
N SER A 347 -14.40 -6.44 -9.40
CA SER A 347 -15.75 -6.89 -9.04
C SER A 347 -15.83 -7.22 -7.56
N LEU A 348 -16.70 -6.52 -6.83
CA LEU A 348 -17.02 -6.81 -5.44
C LEU A 348 -17.56 -8.24 -5.28
N GLU A 349 -18.51 -8.63 -6.13
CA GLU A 349 -19.15 -9.95 -6.08
C GLU A 349 -18.15 -11.07 -6.30
N ARG A 350 -17.16 -10.87 -7.19
CA ARG A 350 -16.11 -11.88 -7.40
C ARG A 350 -15.18 -11.98 -6.19
N MET A 351 -14.85 -10.86 -5.57
CA MET A 351 -14.03 -10.84 -4.35
C MET A 351 -14.72 -11.60 -3.21
N GLU A 352 -16.05 -11.46 -3.09
CA GLU A 352 -16.85 -12.15 -2.08
C GLU A 352 -17.14 -13.64 -2.42
N ALA A 353 -17.26 -13.99 -3.70
CA ALA A 353 -17.57 -15.34 -4.17
C ALA A 353 -16.35 -16.29 -4.11
N ARG A 354 -15.97 -16.71 -2.90
CA ARG A 354 -14.82 -17.61 -2.65
C ARG A 354 -14.82 -18.88 -3.51
N GLN A 355 -15.98 -19.40 -3.90
CA GLN A 355 -16.12 -20.58 -4.76
C GLN A 355 -15.53 -20.42 -6.17
N VAL A 356 -15.38 -19.19 -6.68
CA VAL A 356 -14.76 -18.95 -8.00
C VAL A 356 -13.27 -18.60 -7.91
N HIS A 357 -12.71 -18.44 -6.72
CA HIS A 357 -11.32 -18.01 -6.53
C HIS A 357 -10.32 -19.02 -7.12
N ARG A 358 -10.61 -20.32 -7.06
CA ARG A 358 -9.70 -21.34 -7.64
C ARG A 358 -9.53 -21.17 -9.15
N VAL A 359 -10.63 -20.96 -9.89
CA VAL A 359 -10.57 -20.80 -11.35
C VAL A 359 -10.01 -19.44 -11.74
N TRP A 360 -10.27 -18.41 -10.93
CA TRP A 360 -9.69 -17.08 -11.08
C TRP A 360 -8.17 -17.08 -10.91
N ASN A 361 -7.65 -17.66 -9.82
CA ASN A 361 -6.21 -17.82 -9.59
C ASN A 361 -5.53 -18.57 -10.75
N ALA A 362 -6.15 -19.65 -11.22
CA ALA A 362 -5.59 -20.43 -12.33
C ALA A 362 -5.44 -19.61 -13.61
N ARG A 363 -6.43 -18.78 -13.97
CA ARG A 363 -6.34 -17.92 -15.16
C ARG A 363 -5.42 -16.72 -14.96
N TRP A 364 -5.35 -16.18 -13.74
CA TRP A 364 -4.40 -15.12 -13.42
C TRP A 364 -2.96 -15.57 -13.67
N GLU A 365 -2.60 -16.80 -13.30
CA GLU A 365 -1.28 -17.36 -13.61
C GLU A 365 -1.03 -17.50 -15.12
N VAL A 366 -2.06 -17.80 -15.93
CA VAL A 366 -1.92 -17.81 -17.40
C VAL A 366 -1.57 -16.43 -17.94
N LEU A 367 -2.24 -15.38 -17.42
CA LEU A 367 -1.97 -13.99 -17.80
C LEU A 367 -0.54 -13.58 -17.41
N ARG A 368 -0.13 -13.83 -16.15
CA ARG A 368 1.20 -13.44 -15.63
C ARG A 368 2.37 -14.13 -16.33
N ASN A 369 2.18 -15.37 -16.79
CA ASN A 369 3.24 -16.13 -17.44
C ASN A 369 3.45 -15.73 -18.92
N GLY A 370 2.71 -14.73 -19.43
CA GLY A 370 3.02 -14.00 -20.66
C GLY A 370 2.66 -14.71 -21.98
N GLY A 371 3.09 -15.97 -22.15
CA GLY A 371 3.18 -16.60 -23.48
C GLY A 371 1.94 -17.34 -24.01
N ALA A 372 0.85 -17.44 -23.26
CA ALA A 372 -0.31 -18.28 -23.62
C ALA A 372 -1.67 -17.55 -23.58
N GLY A 373 -1.71 -16.28 -23.19
CA GLY A 373 -2.95 -15.51 -23.09
C GLY A 373 -3.60 -15.26 -24.45
N ARG A 374 -4.94 -15.33 -24.51
CA ARG A 374 -5.75 -15.03 -25.69
C ARG A 374 -6.87 -14.05 -25.34
N VAL A 375 -7.26 -13.28 -26.36
CA VAL A 375 -8.40 -12.37 -26.34
C VAL A 375 -9.61 -13.06 -26.95
N HIS A 376 -10.78 -12.90 -26.31
CA HIS A 376 -12.06 -13.27 -26.89
C HIS A 376 -12.93 -12.04 -27.12
N ARG A 377 -13.35 -11.82 -28.37
CA ARG A 377 -14.37 -10.84 -28.72
C ARG A 377 -15.77 -11.44 -28.65
N CYS A 378 -16.64 -10.90 -27.80
CA CYS A 378 -18.07 -11.15 -27.85
C CYS A 378 -18.70 -10.39 -29.02
N GLU A 379 -19.62 -11.05 -29.72
CA GLU A 379 -20.50 -10.39 -30.69
C GLU A 379 -21.65 -9.68 -29.94
N ILE A 380 -22.29 -8.69 -30.57
CA ILE A 380 -23.47 -8.04 -30.00
C ILE A 380 -24.54 -9.11 -29.73
N GLY A 381 -25.05 -9.14 -28.49
CA GLY A 381 -26.08 -10.11 -28.08
C GLY A 381 -25.54 -11.51 -27.74
N ALA A 382 -24.23 -11.72 -27.70
CA ALA A 382 -23.62 -13.00 -27.30
C ALA A 382 -24.07 -13.45 -25.90
N GLY A 383 -24.42 -12.51 -25.02
CA GLY A 383 -25.03 -12.78 -23.73
C GLY A 383 -26.32 -13.60 -23.77
N SER A 384 -27.06 -13.61 -24.88
CA SER A 384 -28.23 -14.49 -25.05
C SER A 384 -27.87 -15.98 -25.15
N GLN A 385 -26.62 -16.31 -25.52
CA GLN A 385 -26.13 -17.68 -25.71
C GLN A 385 -25.29 -18.14 -24.51
N GLN A 386 -25.80 -17.94 -23.30
CA GLN A 386 -25.05 -18.13 -22.05
C GLN A 386 -24.31 -19.47 -21.96
N GLN A 387 -24.99 -20.58 -22.28
CA GLN A 387 -24.41 -21.92 -22.21
C GLN A 387 -23.25 -22.10 -23.18
N ALA A 388 -23.37 -21.59 -24.41
CA ALA A 388 -22.34 -21.70 -25.43
C ALA A 388 -21.12 -20.84 -25.08
N LEU A 389 -21.34 -19.60 -24.64
CA LEU A 389 -20.29 -18.69 -24.20
C LEU A 389 -19.54 -19.27 -22.99
N TYR A 390 -20.26 -19.70 -21.95
CA TYR A 390 -19.66 -20.30 -20.76
C TYR A 390 -18.86 -21.56 -21.10
N ALA A 391 -19.40 -22.45 -21.94
CA ALA A 391 -18.69 -23.64 -22.40
C ALA A 391 -17.40 -23.24 -23.14
N LYS A 392 -17.44 -22.28 -24.06
CA LYS A 392 -16.26 -21.80 -24.79
C LYS A 392 -15.18 -21.27 -23.85
N LEU A 393 -15.56 -20.40 -22.91
CA LEU A 393 -14.63 -19.86 -21.93
C LEU A 393 -14.04 -20.99 -21.09
N LYS A 394 -14.86 -21.89 -20.55
CA LYS A 394 -14.41 -22.99 -19.68
C LYS A 394 -13.46 -23.96 -20.38
N HIS A 395 -13.72 -24.32 -21.63
CA HIS A 395 -12.86 -25.25 -22.39
C HIS A 395 -11.54 -24.61 -22.81
N ASN A 396 -11.51 -23.29 -23.04
CA ASN A 396 -10.32 -22.58 -23.46
C ASN A 396 -9.73 -21.73 -22.32
N GLN A 397 -8.87 -22.35 -21.51
CA GLN A 397 -8.18 -21.71 -20.38
C GLN A 397 -7.18 -20.64 -20.80
N ALA A 398 -6.77 -20.62 -22.07
CA ALA A 398 -5.89 -19.59 -22.62
C ALA A 398 -6.59 -18.24 -22.75
N ILE A 399 -7.93 -18.19 -22.79
CA ILE A 399 -8.66 -16.92 -22.84
C ILE A 399 -8.52 -16.21 -21.48
N VAL A 400 -7.76 -15.11 -21.45
CA VAL A 400 -7.51 -14.34 -20.22
C VAL A 400 -8.12 -12.95 -20.28
N LEU A 401 -8.44 -12.47 -21.49
CA LEU A 401 -9.11 -11.21 -21.75
C LEU A 401 -10.36 -11.46 -22.58
N MET A 402 -11.48 -10.85 -22.20
CA MET A 402 -12.69 -10.83 -23.03
C MET A 402 -13.22 -9.40 -23.16
N THR A 403 -13.54 -9.02 -24.39
CA THR A 403 -14.22 -7.76 -24.68
C THR A 403 -15.71 -8.04 -24.84
N LEU A 404 -16.56 -7.30 -24.14
CA LEU A 404 -18.01 -7.46 -24.22
C LEU A 404 -18.54 -6.91 -25.55
N GLY A 405 -19.61 -7.52 -26.04
CA GLY A 405 -20.34 -7.07 -27.23
C GLY A 405 -21.36 -5.98 -26.92
N SER A 406 -21.65 -5.74 -25.65
CA SER A 406 -22.56 -4.68 -25.18
C SER A 406 -22.17 -4.22 -23.78
N SER A 407 -22.51 -2.97 -23.42
CA SER A 407 -22.27 -2.44 -22.08
C SER A 407 -23.00 -3.29 -21.00
N PRO A 408 -22.44 -3.41 -19.78
CA PRO A 408 -23.09 -4.03 -18.63
C PRO A 408 -24.47 -3.45 -18.23
N ASP A 409 -24.86 -2.27 -18.75
CA ASP A 409 -26.21 -1.73 -18.54
C ASP A 409 -27.28 -2.50 -19.33
N SER A 410 -26.87 -3.23 -20.37
CA SER A 410 -27.74 -4.13 -21.12
C SER A 410 -27.78 -5.52 -20.48
N GLU A 411 -28.91 -6.22 -20.62
CA GLU A 411 -29.05 -7.60 -20.13
C GLU A 411 -27.97 -8.54 -20.73
N HIS A 412 -27.67 -8.38 -22.02
CA HIS A 412 -26.65 -9.17 -22.71
C HIS A 412 -25.25 -8.84 -22.18
N GLY A 413 -24.89 -7.57 -22.03
CA GLY A 413 -23.58 -7.17 -21.50
C GLY A 413 -23.37 -7.59 -20.04
N LEU A 414 -24.41 -7.46 -19.20
CA LEU A 414 -24.36 -7.93 -17.81
C LEU A 414 -24.17 -9.46 -17.74
N SER A 415 -24.85 -10.18 -18.62
CA SER A 415 -24.70 -11.63 -18.75
C SER A 415 -23.28 -12.01 -19.18
N GLU A 416 -22.72 -11.32 -20.18
CA GLU A 416 -21.35 -11.53 -20.63
C GLU A 416 -20.32 -11.26 -19.51
N LEU A 417 -20.44 -10.12 -18.83
CA LEU A 417 -19.63 -9.76 -17.66
C LEU A 417 -19.65 -10.88 -16.61
N THR A 418 -20.85 -11.29 -16.20
CA THR A 418 -21.05 -12.29 -15.16
C THR A 418 -20.45 -13.64 -15.56
N LEU A 419 -20.64 -14.08 -16.81
CA LEU A 419 -20.06 -15.32 -17.30
C LEU A 419 -18.54 -15.28 -17.37
N GLY A 420 -17.96 -14.13 -17.75
CA GLY A 420 -16.52 -13.89 -17.72
C GLY A 420 -15.94 -14.03 -16.30
N LEU A 421 -16.58 -13.38 -15.32
CA LEU A 421 -16.21 -13.46 -13.91
C LEU A 421 -16.31 -14.90 -13.38
N GLN A 422 -17.42 -15.59 -13.65
CA GLN A 422 -17.64 -16.99 -13.25
C GLN A 422 -16.64 -17.96 -13.89
N ALA A 423 -16.22 -17.70 -15.13
CA ALA A 423 -15.20 -18.48 -15.82
C ALA A 423 -13.77 -18.16 -15.33
N GLY A 424 -13.60 -17.16 -14.46
CA GLY A 424 -12.35 -16.77 -13.85
C GLY A 424 -11.50 -15.81 -14.68
N LEU A 425 -12.05 -15.15 -15.71
CA LEU A 425 -11.27 -14.27 -16.60
C LEU A 425 -10.71 -13.08 -15.83
N PRO A 426 -9.38 -12.87 -15.80
CA PRO A 426 -8.78 -11.80 -15.02
C PRO A 426 -9.01 -10.41 -15.61
N VAL A 427 -9.26 -10.32 -16.92
CA VAL A 427 -9.45 -9.06 -17.63
C VAL A 427 -10.75 -9.06 -18.44
N LEU A 428 -11.58 -8.04 -18.26
CA LEU A 428 -12.80 -7.80 -19.05
C LEU A 428 -12.81 -6.34 -19.51
N LEU A 429 -13.14 -6.09 -20.78
CA LEU A 429 -13.20 -4.73 -21.34
C LEU A 429 -14.55 -4.49 -22.01
N TRP A 430 -15.04 -3.26 -21.92
CA TRP A 430 -16.23 -2.83 -22.65
C TRP A 430 -16.16 -1.33 -22.89
N ALA A 431 -16.82 -0.87 -23.95
CA ALA A 431 -17.10 0.55 -24.11
C ALA A 431 -18.38 0.89 -23.33
N HIS A 432 -18.44 2.08 -22.73
CA HIS A 432 -19.66 2.54 -22.05
C HIS A 432 -20.86 2.65 -23.00
N GLN A 433 -20.58 2.88 -24.30
CA GLN A 433 -21.58 2.96 -25.36
C GLN A 433 -21.17 2.08 -26.55
N GLY A 434 -22.04 1.14 -26.94
CA GLY A 434 -21.79 0.22 -28.05
C GLY A 434 -20.66 -0.79 -27.81
N PRO A 435 -20.31 -1.60 -28.84
CA PRO A 435 -19.15 -2.49 -28.78
C PRO A 435 -17.83 -1.74 -29.05
N LEU A 436 -16.69 -2.37 -28.75
CA LEU A 436 -15.40 -1.89 -29.23
C LEU A 436 -15.30 -2.03 -30.77
N ASP A 437 -14.58 -1.11 -31.40
CA ASP A 437 -14.35 -1.13 -32.85
C ASP A 437 -13.24 -2.11 -33.26
N ASP A 438 -13.11 -2.35 -34.57
CA ASP A 438 -12.14 -3.33 -35.09
C ASP A 438 -10.68 -2.90 -34.87
N THR A 439 -10.40 -1.61 -34.79
CA THR A 439 -9.06 -1.07 -34.54
C THR A 439 -8.64 -1.28 -33.08
N GLU A 440 -9.56 -1.02 -32.14
CA GLU A 440 -9.39 -1.28 -30.71
C GLU A 440 -9.16 -2.79 -30.48
N HIS A 441 -9.96 -3.66 -31.13
CA HIS A 441 -9.74 -5.11 -31.06
C HIS A 441 -8.40 -5.54 -31.65
N ALA A 442 -7.96 -4.96 -32.77
CA ALA A 442 -6.68 -5.31 -33.39
C ALA A 442 -5.48 -4.95 -32.50
N GLU A 443 -5.54 -3.85 -31.74
CA GLU A 443 -4.53 -3.49 -30.73
C GLU A 443 -4.49 -4.52 -29.58
N LEU A 444 -5.65 -4.90 -29.05
CA LEU A 444 -5.74 -5.91 -27.98
C LEU A 444 -5.23 -7.29 -28.44
N HIS A 445 -5.54 -7.68 -29.68
CA HIS A 445 -5.03 -8.92 -30.26
C HIS A 445 -3.51 -8.91 -30.42
N ARG A 446 -2.93 -7.80 -30.90
CA ARG A 446 -1.47 -7.64 -31.00
C ARG A 446 -0.79 -7.78 -29.65
N LEU A 447 -1.35 -7.18 -28.60
CA LEU A 447 -0.83 -7.28 -27.24
C LEU A 447 -0.83 -8.73 -26.73
N ALA A 448 -1.89 -9.47 -27.03
CA ALA A 448 -1.98 -10.89 -26.68
C ALA A 448 -0.97 -11.75 -27.46
N GLU A 449 -0.73 -11.45 -28.73
CA GLU A 449 0.25 -12.15 -29.57
C GLU A 449 1.69 -11.93 -29.11
N THR A 450 2.03 -10.73 -28.64
CA THR A 450 3.36 -10.42 -28.08
C THR A 450 3.52 -10.88 -26.64
N GLY A 451 2.43 -11.23 -25.96
CA GLY A 451 2.43 -11.59 -24.54
C GLY A 451 2.74 -10.40 -23.61
N ALA A 452 2.63 -9.17 -24.11
CA ALA A 452 2.97 -7.93 -23.41
C ALA A 452 1.85 -7.48 -22.47
N TRP A 453 1.39 -8.38 -21.59
CA TRP A 453 0.28 -8.11 -20.68
C TRP A 453 0.55 -7.01 -19.65
N ASP A 454 1.83 -6.77 -19.33
CA ASP A 454 2.26 -5.66 -18.47
C ASP A 454 1.93 -4.29 -19.09
N ASP A 455 1.86 -4.20 -20.43
CA ASP A 455 1.58 -2.97 -21.17
C ASP A 455 0.07 -2.76 -21.41
N LEU A 456 -0.80 -3.66 -20.92
CA LEU A 456 -2.23 -3.61 -21.21
C LEU A 456 -2.87 -2.32 -20.70
N LEU A 457 -2.60 -1.97 -19.44
CA LEU A 457 -3.22 -0.79 -18.83
C LEU A 457 -2.79 0.50 -19.53
N GLU A 458 -1.52 0.58 -19.94
CA GLU A 458 -1.02 1.72 -20.74
C GLU A 458 -1.68 1.75 -22.14
N THR A 459 -1.84 0.60 -22.76
CA THR A 459 -2.53 0.47 -24.05
C THR A 459 -4.00 0.90 -23.95
N VAL A 460 -4.72 0.48 -22.91
CA VAL A 460 -6.10 0.89 -22.66
C VAL A 460 -6.18 2.39 -22.38
N THR A 461 -5.29 2.94 -21.55
CA THR A 461 -5.21 4.39 -21.31
C THR A 461 -5.03 5.16 -22.61
N ARG A 462 -4.17 4.68 -23.53
CA ARG A 462 -4.01 5.30 -24.85
C ARG A 462 -5.28 5.20 -25.70
N LEU A 463 -5.93 4.03 -25.74
CA LEU A 463 -7.15 3.82 -26.52
C LEU A 463 -8.29 4.73 -26.06
N ARG A 464 -8.49 4.89 -24.74
CA ARG A 464 -9.54 5.76 -24.14
C ARG A 464 -9.52 7.20 -24.64
N PHE A 465 -8.35 7.74 -24.99
CA PHE A 465 -8.16 9.15 -25.33
C PHE A 465 -7.50 9.35 -26.69
N SER A 466 -7.50 8.31 -27.54
CA SER A 466 -7.00 8.44 -28.92
C SER A 466 -8.00 9.26 -29.76
N PRO A 467 -7.58 10.38 -30.36
CA PRO A 467 -8.48 11.17 -31.19
C PRO A 467 -8.83 10.44 -32.50
N GLY A 468 -10.12 10.16 -32.73
CA GLY A 468 -10.70 9.92 -34.05
C GLY A 468 -10.75 8.47 -34.57
N THR A 469 -11.47 7.55 -33.92
CA THR A 469 -11.81 6.24 -34.52
C THR A 469 -13.31 5.98 -34.70
N ARG A 470 -14.19 6.81 -34.13
CA ARG A 470 -15.63 6.81 -34.43
C ARG A 470 -15.96 8.08 -35.22
N ASP A 471 -16.89 7.96 -36.17
CA ASP A 471 -17.31 9.04 -37.09
C ASP A 471 -18.02 10.14 -36.29
N ASP A 472 -17.22 10.98 -35.63
CA ASP A 472 -17.70 12.08 -34.81
C ASP A 472 -18.25 13.14 -35.76
N GLY A 473 -19.57 13.36 -35.68
CA GLY A 473 -20.20 14.53 -36.27
C GLY A 473 -19.50 15.82 -35.81
N PRO A 474 -19.78 16.95 -36.48
CA PRO A 474 -19.13 18.20 -36.13
C PRO A 474 -19.53 18.58 -34.69
N GLU A 475 -18.51 18.66 -33.83
CA GLU A 475 -18.53 18.92 -32.37
C GLU A 475 -18.33 17.69 -31.44
N GLY A 476 -17.10 17.18 -31.39
CA GLY A 476 -16.39 16.95 -30.12
C GLY A 476 -16.97 15.94 -29.12
N SER A 477 -17.63 14.87 -29.55
CA SER A 477 -18.07 13.82 -28.64
C SER A 477 -16.97 12.77 -28.44
N ILE A 478 -16.29 12.85 -27.29
CA ILE A 478 -15.38 11.81 -26.79
C ILE A 478 -16.25 10.63 -26.32
N ASP A 479 -16.95 9.97 -27.25
CA ASP A 479 -18.04 9.02 -26.96
C ASP A 479 -17.58 7.57 -26.72
N SER A 480 -16.30 7.25 -26.88
CA SER A 480 -15.77 5.89 -26.70
C SER A 480 -14.81 5.81 -25.51
N ARG A 481 -15.34 5.90 -24.28
CA ARG A 481 -14.56 5.56 -23.08
C ARG A 481 -14.65 4.07 -22.79
N ILE A 482 -13.48 3.43 -22.72
CA ILE A 482 -13.33 1.99 -22.49
C ILE A 482 -13.13 1.75 -21.00
N ALA A 483 -14.01 0.98 -20.38
CA ALA A 483 -13.79 0.47 -19.04
C ALA A 483 -12.94 -0.81 -19.09
N VAL A 484 -12.09 -0.98 -18.09
CA VAL A 484 -11.28 -2.20 -17.91
C VAL A 484 -11.50 -2.74 -16.51
N LEU A 485 -12.02 -3.95 -16.42
CA LEU A 485 -11.94 -4.75 -15.23
C LEU A 485 -10.59 -5.48 -15.24
N TRP A 486 -9.75 -5.18 -14.26
CA TRP A 486 -8.45 -5.80 -14.05
C TRP A 486 -8.40 -6.27 -12.61
N ASP A 487 -8.45 -7.57 -12.40
CA ASP A 487 -8.74 -8.07 -11.05
C ASP A 487 -7.77 -9.21 -10.69
N ASP A 488 -6.81 -8.83 -9.84
CA ASP A 488 -5.68 -9.63 -9.34
C ASP A 488 -6.07 -10.34 -8.02
N PRO A 489 -6.14 -11.69 -7.99
CA PRO A 489 -6.57 -12.44 -6.81
C PRO A 489 -5.61 -12.32 -5.62
N SER A 490 -4.37 -11.88 -5.84
CA SER A 490 -3.39 -11.67 -4.76
C SER A 490 -3.55 -10.33 -4.03
N ARG A 491 -4.44 -9.46 -4.53
CA ARG A 491 -4.61 -8.08 -4.06
C ARG A 491 -5.99 -7.83 -3.47
N LEU A 492 -6.40 -8.64 -2.51
CA LEU A 492 -7.64 -8.38 -1.77
C LEU A 492 -7.32 -7.41 -0.61
N PRO A 493 -8.01 -6.26 -0.47
CA PRO A 493 -7.99 -5.50 0.77
C PRO A 493 -8.63 -6.32 1.88
N GLU A 494 -8.14 -6.18 3.12
CA GLU A 494 -8.76 -6.83 4.28
C GLU A 494 -10.24 -6.40 4.35
N VAL A 495 -11.13 -7.35 4.08
CA VAL A 495 -12.57 -7.17 4.31
C VAL A 495 -12.79 -7.55 5.76
N PRO A 496 -13.24 -6.63 6.64
CA PRO A 496 -13.67 -7.00 7.98
C PRO A 496 -14.70 -8.11 7.83
N GLU A 497 -14.52 -9.24 8.53
CA GLU A 497 -15.55 -10.26 8.61
C GLU A 497 -16.85 -9.57 9.02
N SER A 498 -17.86 -9.62 8.14
CA SER A 498 -19.19 -9.19 8.50
C SER A 498 -19.64 -10.10 9.64
N ALA A 499 -19.71 -9.55 10.84
CA ALA A 499 -20.26 -10.22 11.99
C ALA A 499 -21.66 -10.74 11.60
N SER A 500 -21.76 -12.06 11.45
CA SER A 500 -23.02 -12.75 11.20
C SER A 500 -23.83 -12.88 12.48
#